data_AF-A0A834KH51-F1
#
_entry.id   AF-A0A834KH51-F1
#
_cell.length_a   1.000
_cell.length_b   1.000
_cell.length_c   1.000
_cell.angle_alpha   90.00
_cell.angle_beta   90.00
_cell.angle_gamma   90.00
#
_symmetry.space_group_name_H-M   'P 1'
#
loop_
_entity.id
_entity.type
_entity.pdbx_description
1 polymer ?
#
loop_
_entity_poly.entity_id
_entity_poly.type
_entity_poly.pdbx_seq_one_letter_code
_entity_poly.pdbx_strand_id
1 'polypeptide(L)'
;MENTGLSPLLIAKLKIKDVISKIKNKSPQLQEVLRQRCRRRMKERRKEIFNARRLGLGDISEKSEEGFQLDGGTNEEEENWICEEYERMLQDEIEWIESLVYDDRKIVICPVCQTDTMVEISESVYCKVCGFWPTNCNDIQTLGNLIDNSVNDHSQHCAAVPGFTTVSENNSSVLYMTCEECSFLTCVI
;
A
#
# COMPACT_ATOMS: atom_id res chain seq x y z
N MET A 1 20.81 -26.70 20.08
CA MET A 1 20.03 -26.45 18.86
C MET A 1 19.48 -25.05 18.97
N GLU A 2 20.25 -24.05 18.51
CA GLU A 2 19.87 -22.65 18.60
C GLU A 2 18.95 -22.33 17.43
N ASN A 3 17.66 -22.15 17.73
CA ASN A 3 16.67 -21.71 16.77
C ASN A 3 16.80 -20.18 16.66
N THR A 4 17.72 -19.71 15.80
CA THR A 4 17.86 -18.29 15.47
C THR A 4 16.71 -17.90 14.54
N GLY A 5 15.51 -17.77 15.10
CA GLY A 5 14.40 -17.09 14.46
C GLY A 5 14.80 -15.65 14.20
N LEU A 6 14.82 -15.24 12.92
CA LEU A 6 15.10 -13.86 12.51
C LEU A 6 14.21 -12.89 13.30
N SER A 7 14.78 -11.75 13.71
CA SER A 7 14.01 -10.77 14.47
C SER A 7 12.82 -10.27 13.65
N PRO A 8 11.66 -9.99 14.27
CA PRO A 8 10.47 -9.48 13.57
C PRO A 8 10.74 -8.24 12.72
N LEU A 9 11.66 -7.37 13.17
CA LEU A 9 12.14 -6.21 12.42
C LEU A 9 12.90 -6.60 11.13
N LEU A 10 13.70 -7.67 11.17
CA LEU A 10 14.38 -8.19 9.98
C LEU A 10 13.38 -8.85 9.03
N ILE A 11 12.37 -9.55 9.55
CA ILE A 11 11.27 -10.10 8.73
C ILE A 11 10.50 -8.97 8.05
N ALA A 12 10.15 -7.91 8.78
CA ALA A 12 9.48 -6.73 8.22
C ALA A 12 10.35 -6.03 7.17
N LYS A 13 11.66 -5.83 7.44
CA LYS A 13 12.60 -5.25 6.48
C LYS A 13 12.80 -6.10 5.23
N LEU A 14 12.83 -7.42 5.36
CA LEU A 14 12.91 -8.37 4.23
C LEU A 14 11.61 -8.35 3.42
N LYS A 15 10.44 -8.34 4.08
CA LYS A 15 9.14 -8.15 3.43
C LYS A 15 9.07 -6.82 2.67
N ILE A 16 9.52 -5.72 3.26
CA ILE A 16 9.60 -4.40 2.61
C ILE A 16 10.56 -4.43 1.41
N LYS A 17 11.73 -5.08 1.53
CA LYS A 17 12.70 -5.18 0.43
C LYS A 17 12.16 -5.99 -0.75
N ASP A 18 11.47 -7.10 -0.48
CA ASP A 18 10.81 -7.91 -1.50
C ASP A 18 9.66 -7.14 -2.16
N VAL A 19 8.87 -6.40 -1.38
CA VAL A 19 7.83 -5.49 -1.88
C VAL A 19 8.43 -4.42 -2.78
N ILE A 20 9.50 -3.73 -2.37
CA ILE A 20 10.19 -2.71 -3.20
C ILE A 20 10.72 -3.33 -4.50
N SER A 21 11.30 -4.53 -4.45
CA SER A 21 11.79 -5.21 -5.66
C SER A 21 10.66 -5.60 -6.62
N LYS A 22 9.48 -5.94 -6.09
CA LYS A 22 8.31 -6.32 -6.88
C LYS A 22 7.58 -5.08 -7.43
N ILE A 23 7.49 -3.99 -6.69
CA ILE A 23 6.99 -2.68 -7.16
C ILE A 23 7.85 -2.19 -8.34
N LYS A 24 9.18 -2.25 -8.20
CA LYS A 24 10.12 -1.91 -9.29
C LYS A 24 9.91 -2.75 -10.56
N ASN A 25 9.32 -3.95 -10.43
CA ASN A 25 9.11 -4.89 -11.51
C ASN A 25 7.64 -5.05 -11.96
N LYS A 26 6.66 -4.33 -11.37
CA LYS A 26 5.21 -4.41 -11.69
C LYS A 26 4.68 -3.25 -12.56
N SER A 27 5.34 -2.10 -12.54
CA SER A 27 5.19 -1.02 -13.54
C SER A 27 5.32 -1.42 -15.04
N PRO A 28 5.92 -2.59 -15.42
CA PRO A 28 5.95 -3.03 -16.82
C PRO A 28 4.59 -3.35 -17.44
N GLN A 29 3.53 -3.63 -16.68
CA GLN A 29 2.28 -4.13 -17.27
C GLN A 29 1.59 -3.06 -18.14
N LEU A 30 1.42 -1.83 -17.65
CA LEU A 30 0.80 -0.76 -18.45
C LEU A 30 1.66 -0.42 -19.66
N GLN A 31 2.98 -0.28 -19.46
CA GLN A 31 3.88 0.01 -20.56
C GLN A 31 3.87 -1.09 -21.63
N GLU A 32 3.81 -2.35 -21.24
CA GLU A 32 3.74 -3.47 -22.17
C GLU A 32 2.39 -3.54 -22.88
N VAL A 33 1.28 -3.32 -22.18
CA VAL A 33 -0.07 -3.23 -22.77
C VAL A 33 -0.14 -2.09 -23.79
N LEU A 34 0.36 -0.90 -23.45
CA LEU A 34 0.45 0.25 -24.37
C LEU A 34 1.36 -0.05 -25.56
N ARG A 35 2.52 -0.69 -25.34
CA ARG A 35 3.42 -1.14 -26.42
C ARG A 35 2.72 -2.11 -27.36
N GLN A 36 1.99 -3.09 -26.84
CA GLN A 36 1.25 -4.06 -27.64
C GLN A 36 0.16 -3.40 -28.48
N ARG A 37 -0.61 -2.47 -27.90
CA ARG A 37 -1.65 -1.72 -28.60
C ARG A 37 -1.08 -0.85 -29.71
N CYS A 38 0.02 -0.12 -29.45
CA CYS A 38 0.74 0.64 -30.45
C CYS A 38 1.26 -0.24 -31.60
N ARG A 39 1.83 -1.42 -31.29
CA ARG A 39 2.24 -2.41 -32.31
C ARG A 39 1.05 -2.90 -33.14
N ARG A 40 -0.11 -3.12 -32.53
CA ARG A 40 -1.35 -3.55 -33.20
C ARG A 40 -1.82 -2.47 -34.19
N ARG A 41 -1.90 -1.21 -33.76
CA ARG A 41 -2.29 -0.06 -34.59
C ARG A 41 -1.35 0.13 -35.77
N MET A 42 -0.03 0.05 -35.54
CA MET A 42 0.98 0.07 -36.60
C MET A 42 0.78 -1.06 -37.63
N LYS A 43 0.38 -2.26 -37.19
CA LYS A 43 0.15 -3.41 -38.07
C LYS A 43 -1.16 -3.28 -38.86
N GLU A 44 -2.23 -2.81 -38.24
CA GLU A 44 -3.52 -2.56 -38.89
C GLU A 44 -3.41 -1.46 -39.94
N ARG A 45 -2.78 -0.33 -39.62
CA ARG A 45 -2.53 0.76 -40.58
C ARG A 45 -1.67 0.31 -41.77
N ARG A 46 -0.62 -0.49 -41.54
CA ARG A 46 0.18 -1.09 -42.63
C ARG A 46 -0.67 -2.00 -43.53
N LYS A 47 -1.61 -2.75 -42.95
CA LYS A 47 -2.53 -3.64 -43.68
C LYS A 47 -3.53 -2.84 -44.51
N GLU A 48 -4.05 -1.73 -43.98
CA GLU A 48 -4.94 -0.81 -44.70
C GLU A 48 -4.24 -0.21 -45.92
N ILE A 49 -3.01 0.30 -45.77
CA ILE A 49 -2.20 0.83 -46.88
C ILE A 49 -1.96 -0.25 -47.95
N PHE A 50 -1.64 -1.46 -47.53
CA PHE A 50 -1.42 -2.58 -48.45
C PHE A 50 -2.71 -2.97 -49.21
N ASN A 51 -3.85 -3.03 -48.51
CA ASN A 51 -5.14 -3.34 -49.10
C ASN A 51 -5.64 -2.25 -50.05
N ALA A 52 -5.43 -0.96 -49.71
CA ALA A 52 -5.78 0.18 -50.55
C ALA A 52 -5.06 0.13 -51.92
N ARG A 53 -3.76 -0.23 -51.92
CA ARG A 53 -2.99 -0.41 -53.16
C ARG A 53 -3.47 -1.59 -54.00
N ARG A 54 -3.93 -2.67 -53.36
CA ARG A 54 -4.39 -3.89 -54.05
C ARG A 54 -5.77 -3.74 -54.70
N LEU A 55 -6.63 -2.88 -54.16
CA LEU A 55 -7.97 -2.60 -54.70
C LEU A 55 -7.98 -1.54 -55.81
N GLY A 56 -6.82 -1.05 -56.25
CA GLY A 56 -6.73 -0.09 -57.36
C GLY A 56 -7.22 1.32 -57.04
N LEU A 57 -7.40 1.67 -55.77
CA LEU A 57 -7.72 3.03 -55.32
C LEU A 57 -6.47 3.94 -55.23
N GLY A 58 -5.41 3.59 -55.97
CA GLY A 58 -4.04 4.08 -55.78
C GLY A 58 -3.55 5.09 -56.81
N ASP A 59 -4.41 5.67 -57.64
CA ASP A 59 -4.02 6.71 -58.60
C ASP A 59 -4.71 8.04 -58.29
N ILE A 60 -4.09 8.83 -57.41
CA ILE A 60 -3.89 10.26 -57.65
C ILE A 60 -2.44 10.56 -57.28
N SER A 61 -1.61 10.60 -58.32
CA SER A 61 -0.32 11.30 -58.33
C SER A 61 -0.57 12.79 -58.07
N GLU A 62 0.39 13.43 -57.39
CA GLU A 62 0.49 14.88 -57.12
C GLU A 62 -0.23 15.41 -55.87
N LYS A 63 0.35 15.09 -54.71
CA LYS A 63 0.78 16.10 -53.74
C LYS A 63 1.83 15.48 -52.81
N SER A 64 3.09 15.65 -53.21
CA SER A 64 4.21 15.68 -52.29
C SER A 64 3.96 16.78 -51.25
N GLU A 65 4.35 16.52 -50.00
CA GLU A 65 4.40 17.50 -48.91
C GLU A 65 3.07 17.88 -48.23
N GLU A 66 2.29 16.90 -47.78
CA GLU A 66 1.44 17.12 -46.61
C GLU A 66 1.89 16.15 -45.52
N GLY A 67 2.29 16.73 -44.39
CA GLY A 67 3.17 16.13 -43.41
C GLY A 67 2.68 14.81 -42.83
N PHE A 68 3.57 14.22 -42.03
CA PHE A 68 3.23 13.24 -41.01
C PHE A 68 2.08 13.78 -40.15
N GLN A 69 0.84 13.65 -40.62
CA GLN A 69 -0.34 13.87 -39.82
C GLN A 69 -0.35 12.70 -38.84
N LEU A 70 0.23 12.98 -37.68
CA LEU A 70 -0.18 12.35 -36.43
C LEU A 70 -1.69 12.48 -36.41
N ASP A 71 -2.34 11.40 -36.81
CA ASP A 71 -3.76 11.14 -36.69
C ASP A 71 -4.13 11.24 -35.21
N GLY A 72 -4.34 12.48 -34.77
CA GLY A 72 -4.89 12.86 -33.47
C GLY A 72 -6.40 12.62 -33.39
N GLY A 73 -6.95 11.81 -34.29
CA GLY A 73 -8.36 11.50 -34.39
C GLY A 73 -8.72 10.15 -33.79
N THR A 74 -8.51 9.98 -32.48
CA THR A 74 -9.31 9.18 -31.52
C THR A 74 -8.69 9.37 -30.13
N ASN A 75 -8.53 10.62 -29.69
CA ASN A 75 -7.70 10.92 -28.52
C ASN A 75 -8.43 10.67 -27.20
N GLU A 76 -9.72 10.99 -27.10
CA GLU A 76 -10.42 11.04 -25.80
C GLU A 76 -10.86 9.66 -25.29
N GLU A 77 -11.43 8.78 -26.12
CA GLU A 77 -11.79 7.41 -25.71
C GLU A 77 -10.56 6.57 -25.35
N GLU A 78 -9.44 6.80 -26.05
CA GLU A 78 -8.18 6.14 -25.77
C GLU A 78 -7.54 6.70 -24.50
N GLU A 79 -7.52 8.03 -24.30
CA GLU A 79 -7.09 8.68 -23.06
C GLU A 79 -7.91 8.20 -21.85
N ASN A 80 -9.24 8.15 -21.97
CA ASN A 80 -10.12 7.66 -20.91
C ASN A 80 -9.83 6.20 -20.56
N TRP A 81 -9.65 5.33 -21.56
CA TRP A 81 -9.28 3.94 -21.32
C TRP A 81 -7.90 3.81 -20.66
N ILE A 82 -6.92 4.65 -21.05
CA ILE A 82 -5.59 4.66 -20.40
C ILE A 82 -5.72 5.06 -18.93
N CYS A 83 -6.51 6.07 -18.62
CA CYS A 83 -6.79 6.50 -17.25
C CYS A 83 -7.47 5.37 -16.45
N GLU A 84 -8.53 4.77 -16.98
CA GLU A 84 -9.25 3.67 -16.33
C GLU A 84 -8.37 2.44 -16.09
N GLU A 85 -7.55 2.05 -17.07
CA GLU A 85 -6.64 0.92 -16.94
C GLU A 85 -5.53 1.21 -15.91
N TYR A 86 -5.02 2.46 -15.89
CA TYR A 86 -4.04 2.89 -14.90
C TYR A 86 -4.63 2.89 -13.49
N GLU A 87 -5.83 3.42 -13.30
CA GLU A 87 -6.53 3.42 -12.02
C GLU A 87 -6.81 1.99 -11.53
N ARG A 88 -7.26 1.10 -12.42
CA ARG A 88 -7.48 -0.32 -12.08
C ARG A 88 -6.18 -1.00 -11.64
N MET A 89 -5.09 -0.77 -12.36
CA MET A 89 -3.79 -1.32 -11.99
C MET A 89 -3.27 -0.76 -10.66
N LEU A 90 -3.48 0.52 -10.39
CA LEU A 90 -3.17 1.12 -9.09
C LEU A 90 -3.99 0.48 -7.97
N GLN A 91 -5.28 0.24 -8.22
CA GLN A 91 -6.16 -0.42 -7.26
C GLN A 91 -5.70 -1.85 -6.97
N ASP A 92 -5.35 -2.62 -8.00
CA ASP A 92 -4.80 -3.97 -7.87
C ASP A 92 -3.47 -3.97 -7.09
N GLU A 93 -2.64 -2.93 -7.28
CA GLU A 93 -1.38 -2.76 -6.53
C GLU A 93 -1.63 -2.44 -5.06
N ILE A 94 -2.60 -1.56 -4.76
CA ILE A 94 -3.03 -1.24 -3.40
C ILE A 94 -3.57 -2.51 -2.70
N GLU A 95 -4.53 -3.20 -3.30
CA GLU A 95 -5.13 -4.42 -2.73
C GLU A 95 -4.07 -5.50 -2.51
N TRP A 96 -3.10 -5.64 -3.43
CA TRP A 96 -2.00 -6.56 -3.26
C TRP A 96 -1.06 -6.16 -2.12
N ILE A 97 -0.72 -4.87 -1.97
CA ILE A 97 0.08 -4.39 -0.84
C ILE A 97 -0.66 -4.63 0.47
N GLU A 98 -1.96 -4.32 0.53
CA GLU A 98 -2.82 -4.59 1.66
C GLU A 98 -2.80 -6.08 2.02
N SER A 99 -2.99 -6.97 1.05
CA SER A 99 -2.92 -8.43 1.28
C SER A 99 -1.59 -8.92 1.87
N LEU A 100 -0.49 -8.18 1.68
CA LEU A 100 0.83 -8.51 2.23
C LEU A 100 1.10 -7.90 3.61
N VAL A 101 0.43 -6.79 3.92
CA VAL A 101 0.52 -6.08 5.21
C VAL A 101 -0.47 -6.69 6.21
N TYR A 102 -1.65 -7.14 5.76
CA TYR A 102 -2.68 -7.84 6.53
C TYR A 102 -2.45 -9.36 6.59
N ASP A 103 -1.19 -9.80 6.67
CA ASP A 103 -0.86 -11.15 7.13
C ASP A 103 -1.39 -11.26 8.58
N ASP A 104 -2.25 -12.25 8.90
CA ASP A 104 -3.18 -12.40 10.06
C ASP A 104 -2.67 -12.08 11.48
N ARG A 105 -1.41 -11.69 11.65
CA ARG A 105 -0.86 -11.19 12.91
C ARG A 105 -0.80 -9.68 12.84
N LYS A 106 -1.87 -9.02 13.30
CA LYS A 106 -1.92 -7.56 13.51
C LYS A 106 -0.68 -7.14 14.29
N ILE A 107 0.25 -6.46 13.63
CA ILE A 107 1.50 -6.03 14.23
C ILE A 107 1.18 -4.83 15.11
N VAL A 108 1.33 -4.97 16.42
CA VAL A 108 1.10 -3.87 17.36
C VAL A 108 2.44 -3.22 17.67
N ILE A 109 2.60 -1.95 17.31
CA ILE A 109 3.76 -1.14 17.72
C ILE A 109 3.61 -0.84 19.21
N CYS A 110 4.72 -0.87 19.97
CA CYS A 110 4.68 -0.54 21.38
C CYS A 110 4.17 0.90 21.58
N PRO A 111 3.07 1.10 22.31
CA PRO A 111 2.48 2.43 22.48
C PRO A 111 3.38 3.36 23.30
N VAL A 112 4.24 2.80 24.16
CA VAL A 112 5.06 3.56 25.11
C VAL A 112 6.33 4.09 24.46
N CYS A 113 7.12 3.23 23.82
CA CYS A 113 8.40 3.64 23.24
C CYS A 113 8.31 3.97 21.75
N GLN A 114 7.30 3.44 21.05
CA GLN A 114 7.12 3.58 19.60
C GLN A 114 8.34 3.15 18.76
N THR A 115 9.30 2.44 19.36
CA THR A 115 10.56 2.02 18.70
C THR A 115 10.54 0.59 18.22
N ASP A 116 9.68 -0.27 18.78
CA ASP A 116 9.62 -1.71 18.47
C ASP A 116 8.19 -2.23 18.61
N THR A 117 7.94 -3.43 18.10
CA THR A 117 6.66 -4.12 18.16
C THR A 117 6.47 -4.88 19.47
N MET A 118 5.23 -4.97 19.93
CA MET A 118 4.84 -5.85 21.02
C MET A 118 5.05 -7.32 20.61
N VAL A 119 5.45 -8.15 21.57
CA VAL A 119 5.69 -9.57 21.36
C VAL A 119 4.82 -10.36 22.32
N GLU A 120 4.17 -11.41 21.81
CA GLU A 120 3.43 -12.38 22.61
C GLU A 120 4.25 -13.65 22.80
N ILE A 121 4.55 -13.98 24.06
CA ILE A 121 5.25 -15.22 24.46
C ILE A 121 4.49 -15.82 25.63
N SER A 122 4.08 -17.09 25.50
CA SER A 122 3.49 -17.88 26.60
C SER A 122 2.36 -17.14 27.34
N GLU A 123 1.35 -16.65 26.60
CA GLU A 123 0.19 -15.92 27.16
C GLU A 123 0.56 -14.62 27.88
N SER A 124 1.63 -13.95 27.45
CA SER A 124 2.02 -12.62 27.95
C SER A 124 2.47 -11.75 26.80
N VAL A 125 2.00 -10.51 26.80
CA VAL A 125 2.36 -9.49 25.81
C VAL A 125 3.30 -8.50 26.44
N TYR A 126 4.43 -8.20 25.80
CA TYR A 126 5.35 -7.20 26.32
C TYR A 126 6.23 -6.57 25.22
N CYS A 127 6.82 -5.43 25.52
CA CYS A 127 7.82 -4.79 24.68
C CYS A 127 9.24 -5.17 25.14
N LYS A 128 10.06 -5.69 24.22
CA LYS A 128 11.46 -6.05 24.51
C LYS A 128 12.38 -4.85 24.75
N VAL A 129 12.02 -3.68 24.23
CA VAL A 129 12.87 -2.48 24.30
C VAL A 129 12.63 -1.70 25.59
N CYS A 130 11.40 -1.28 25.86
CA CYS A 130 11.10 -0.46 27.04
C CYS A 130 10.59 -1.28 28.23
N GLY A 131 10.37 -2.59 28.07
CA GLY A 131 9.89 -3.46 29.14
C GLY A 131 8.42 -3.28 29.51
N PHE A 132 7.64 -2.53 28.71
CA PHE A 132 6.21 -2.37 28.95
C PHE A 132 5.50 -3.72 28.91
N TRP A 133 4.73 -4.02 29.94
CA TRP A 133 3.99 -5.27 30.10
C TRP A 133 2.58 -4.98 30.65
N PRO A 134 1.53 -4.98 29.81
CA PRO A 134 0.15 -4.78 30.27
C PRO A 134 -0.30 -5.90 31.22
N THR A 135 -0.83 -5.53 32.39
CA THR A 135 -1.16 -6.48 33.46
C THR A 135 -2.45 -7.28 33.22
N ASN A 136 -3.35 -6.75 32.38
CA ASN A 136 -4.64 -7.38 32.08
C ASN A 136 -4.82 -7.66 30.58
N CYS A 137 -3.72 -7.83 29.83
CA CYS A 137 -3.78 -8.08 28.40
C CYS A 137 -2.72 -9.11 27.98
N ASN A 138 -3.19 -10.32 27.72
CA ASN A 138 -2.35 -11.48 27.40
C ASN A 138 -2.39 -11.83 25.91
N ASP A 139 -3.24 -11.15 25.14
CA ASP A 139 -3.43 -11.35 23.70
C ASP A 139 -3.07 -10.06 22.96
N ILE A 140 -2.13 -10.18 22.02
CA ILE A 140 -1.66 -9.03 21.25
C ILE A 140 -2.77 -8.41 20.39
N GLN A 141 -3.74 -9.22 19.95
CA GLN A 141 -4.88 -8.74 19.16
C GLN A 141 -5.82 -7.88 20.00
N THR A 142 -6.14 -8.33 21.21
CA THR A 142 -6.93 -7.57 22.18
C THR A 142 -6.25 -6.25 22.52
N LEU A 143 -4.92 -6.23 22.76
CA LEU A 143 -4.16 -5.00 22.99
C LEU A 143 -4.30 -4.04 21.80
N GLY A 144 -4.08 -4.54 20.58
CA GLY A 144 -4.21 -3.74 19.37
C GLY A 144 -5.61 -3.14 19.21
N ASN A 145 -6.65 -3.93 19.42
CA ASN A 145 -8.04 -3.47 19.31
C ASN A 145 -8.39 -2.40 20.35
N LEU A 146 -7.90 -2.53 21.59
CA LEU A 146 -8.13 -1.53 22.64
C LEU A 146 -7.46 -0.19 22.29
N ILE A 147 -6.23 -0.24 21.78
CA ILE A 147 -5.51 0.95 21.29
C ILE A 147 -6.27 1.57 20.12
N ASP A 148 -6.63 0.78 19.11
CA ASP A 148 -7.31 1.27 17.90
C ASP A 148 -8.65 1.93 18.25
N ASN A 149 -9.47 1.29 19.11
CA ASN A 149 -10.75 1.86 19.55
C ASN A 149 -10.54 3.19 20.27
N SER A 150 -9.59 3.26 21.20
CA SER A 150 -9.27 4.50 21.92
C SER A 150 -8.85 5.62 20.97
N VAL A 151 -7.97 5.33 20.00
CA VAL A 151 -7.52 6.33 19.00
C VAL A 151 -8.67 6.74 18.08
N ASN A 152 -9.51 5.80 17.65
CA ASN A 152 -10.65 6.06 16.78
C ASN A 152 -11.73 6.91 17.46
N ASP A 153 -12.01 6.69 18.75
CA ASP A 153 -12.95 7.48 19.54
C ASP A 153 -12.45 8.93 19.69
N HIS A 154 -11.15 9.09 19.92
CA HIS A 154 -10.50 10.40 19.95
C HIS A 154 -10.54 11.10 18.58
N SER A 155 -10.27 10.38 17.49
CA SER A 155 -10.16 10.94 16.14
C SER A 155 -11.49 11.49 15.59
N GLN A 156 -12.62 11.05 16.14
CA GLN A 156 -13.93 11.65 15.83
C GLN A 156 -14.03 13.14 16.21
N HIS A 157 -13.22 13.58 17.17
CA HIS A 157 -13.35 14.91 17.77
C HIS A 157 -12.06 15.74 17.69
N CYS A 158 -10.92 15.11 17.39
CA CYS A 158 -9.61 15.76 17.38
C CYS A 158 -8.67 15.13 16.36
N ALA A 159 -8.04 15.95 15.51
CA ALA A 159 -7.08 15.50 14.49
C ALA A 159 -5.64 15.39 15.00
N ALA A 160 -5.37 15.79 16.25
CA ALA A 160 -4.04 15.68 16.85
C ALA A 160 -3.67 14.21 17.11
N VAL A 161 -2.37 13.91 17.15
CA VAL A 161 -1.90 12.57 17.49
C VAL A 161 -1.87 12.43 19.02
N PRO A 162 -2.64 11.51 19.62
CA PRO A 162 -2.58 11.29 21.05
C PRO A 162 -1.27 10.58 21.46
N GLY A 163 -0.77 10.90 22.65
CA GLY A 163 0.32 10.20 23.30
C GLY A 163 -0.15 9.07 24.21
N PHE A 164 0.77 8.18 24.57
CA PHE A 164 0.52 7.12 25.53
C PHE A 164 1.51 7.21 26.69
N THR A 165 1.03 6.89 27.88
CA THR A 165 1.84 6.85 29.09
C THR A 165 1.43 5.68 29.96
N THR A 166 2.36 5.21 30.78
CA THR A 166 2.12 4.08 31.69
C THR A 166 2.21 4.54 33.13
N VAL A 167 1.25 4.10 33.94
CA VAL A 167 1.31 4.26 35.39
C VAL A 167 1.46 2.88 36.00
N SER A 168 2.53 2.69 36.78
CA SER A 168 2.74 1.46 37.53
C SER A 168 2.29 1.62 38.99
N GLU A 169 1.26 0.88 39.38
CA GLU A 169 0.76 0.84 40.76
C GLU A 169 0.58 -0.61 41.20
N ASN A 170 1.18 -1.00 42.32
CA ASN A 170 1.02 -2.34 42.92
C ASN A 170 1.26 -3.51 41.94
N ASN A 171 2.34 -3.48 41.15
CA ASN A 171 2.67 -4.45 40.09
C ASN A 171 1.68 -4.49 38.91
N SER A 172 0.72 -3.55 38.84
CA SER A 172 -0.09 -3.33 37.65
C SER A 172 0.50 -2.20 36.81
N SER A 173 0.67 -2.42 35.51
CA SER A 173 1.12 -1.43 34.53
C SER A 173 -0.08 -1.08 33.64
N VAL A 174 -0.71 0.04 33.97
CA VAL A 174 -1.91 0.56 33.31
C VAL A 174 -1.49 1.50 32.18
N LEU A 175 -2.15 1.39 31.02
CA LEU A 175 -1.86 2.23 29.85
C LEU A 175 -2.90 3.33 29.72
N TYR A 176 -2.46 4.58 29.71
CA TYR A 176 -3.30 5.74 29.47
C TYR A 176 -2.99 6.35 28.11
N MET A 177 -4.04 6.85 27.46
CA MET A 177 -3.94 7.69 26.27
C MET A 177 -4.28 9.13 26.64
N THR A 178 -3.44 10.07 26.21
CA THR A 178 -3.56 11.51 26.51
C THR A 178 -3.43 12.34 25.24
N CYS A 179 -4.24 13.38 25.09
CA CYS A 179 -4.06 14.38 24.05
C CYS A 179 -3.92 15.78 24.67
N GLU A 180 -2.85 16.49 24.33
CA GLU A 180 -2.58 17.83 24.86
C GLU A 180 -3.48 18.91 24.23
N GLU A 181 -3.94 18.71 22.99
CA GLU A 181 -4.74 19.69 22.26
C GLU A 181 -6.21 19.74 22.71
N CYS A 182 -6.83 18.57 22.91
CA CYS A 182 -8.23 18.47 23.34
C CYS A 182 -8.39 18.07 24.82
N SER A 183 -7.27 17.94 25.55
CA SER A 183 -7.25 17.49 26.96
C SER A 183 -7.95 16.13 27.19
N PHE A 184 -7.99 15.29 26.17
CA PHE A 184 -8.58 13.95 26.27
C PHE A 184 -7.68 13.03 27.09
N LEU A 185 -8.28 12.27 28.00
CA LEU A 185 -7.60 11.28 28.83
C LEU A 185 -8.50 10.06 28.96
N THR A 186 -7.97 8.88 28.65
CA THR A 186 -8.66 7.61 28.87
C THR A 186 -7.71 6.51 29.30
N CYS A 187 -8.21 5.56 30.08
CA CYS A 187 -7.54 4.31 30.39
C CYS A 187 -7.79 3.31 29.25
N VAL A 188 -6.71 2.76 28.70
CA VAL A 188 -6.76 1.81 27.58
C VAL A 188 -6.77 0.36 28.11
N ILE A 189 -5.92 0.06 29.11
CA ILE A 189 -5.79 -1.25 29.80
C ILE A 189 -5.45 -1.01 31.27
#